data_AF-A0AAN8TES4-F1
#
_entry.id   AF-A0AAN8TES4-F1
#
_cell.length_a   1.000
_cell.length_b   1.000
_cell.length_c   1.000
_cell.angle_alpha   90.00
_cell.angle_beta   90.00
_cell.angle_gamma   90.00
#
_symmetry.space_group_name_H-M   'P 1'
#
loop_
_entity.id
_entity.type
_entity.pdbx_description
1 polymer ?
#
loop_
_entity_poly.entity_id
_entity_poly.type
_entity_poly.pdbx_seq_one_letter_code
_entity_poly.pdbx_strand_id
1 'polypeptide(L)'
;MKDVLFVPDFQYNLLPVSKLTRVLYCFVSFYSRFCLFQDFSTGKLKGISKEHDGLYWMVPQSSQKTKRTKGMDTKGFTIHDDKRDIMLWLRRLAYSSIKSVKDVCGHTIDACKSIVDNCEICPLAKHTRLPFTNSDTRSDRAFALFHLDVWGPYNT
;
A
#
# COMPACT_ATOMS: atom_id res chain seq x y z
N MET A 1 29.00 -15.27 39.88
CA MET A 1 28.08 -14.53 39.01
C MET A 1 26.87 -14.14 39.85
N LYS A 2 26.68 -12.85 40.10
CA LYS A 2 25.46 -12.30 40.70
C LYS A 2 24.69 -11.62 39.56
N ASP A 3 23.35 -11.67 39.61
CA ASP A 3 22.42 -11.04 38.67
C ASP A 3 22.25 -11.71 37.30
N VAL A 4 22.05 -13.03 37.27
CA VAL A 4 21.58 -13.74 36.06
C VAL A 4 20.33 -14.53 36.40
N LEU A 5 19.21 -14.20 35.73
CA LEU A 5 17.98 -14.98 35.79
C LEU A 5 18.23 -16.33 35.10
N PHE A 6 18.57 -17.35 35.89
CA PHE A 6 18.75 -18.70 35.38
C PHE A 6 17.38 -19.36 35.25
N VAL A 7 16.93 -19.54 34.01
CA VAL A 7 15.69 -20.24 33.69
C VAL A 7 16.08 -21.56 33.04
N PRO A 8 16.08 -22.68 33.79
CA PRO A 8 16.70 -23.96 33.36
C PRO A 8 16.10 -24.53 32.07
N ASP A 9 14.80 -24.30 31.84
CA ASP A 9 14.04 -24.82 30.70
C ASP A 9 13.79 -23.76 29.62
N PHE A 10 14.57 -22.67 29.59
CA PHE A 10 14.35 -21.59 28.64
C PHE A 10 14.87 -21.96 27.25
N GLN A 11 13.98 -22.49 26.41
CA GLN A 11 14.31 -22.99 25.07
C GLN A 11 14.54 -21.89 24.01
N TYR A 12 14.59 -20.62 24.43
CA TYR A 12 14.58 -19.49 23.51
C TYR A 12 15.79 -18.58 23.67
N ASN A 13 16.34 -18.11 22.55
CA ASN A 13 17.43 -17.14 22.58
C ASN A 13 16.83 -15.73 22.72
N LEU A 14 16.81 -15.16 23.94
CA LEU A 14 16.39 -13.77 24.13
C LEU A 14 17.40 -12.81 23.53
N LEU A 15 16.88 -11.84 22.78
CA LEU A 15 17.67 -10.74 22.23
C LEU A 15 17.45 -9.47 23.07
N PRO A 16 18.48 -8.95 23.76
CA PRO A 16 18.36 -7.69 24.47
C PRO A 16 18.10 -6.55 23.49
N VAL A 17 16.96 -5.85 23.66
CA VAL A 17 16.53 -4.77 22.76
C VAL A 17 17.61 -3.68 22.66
N SER A 18 18.22 -3.29 23.78
CA SER A 18 19.25 -2.26 23.83
C SER A 18 20.53 -2.61 23.06
N LYS A 19 20.92 -3.89 23.05
CA LYS A 19 22.08 -4.35 22.28
C LYS A 19 21.73 -4.41 20.79
N LEU A 20 20.53 -4.90 20.48
CA LEU A 20 20.03 -5.06 19.12
C LEU A 20 19.87 -3.71 18.40
N THR A 21 19.24 -2.72 19.04
CA THR A 21 19.03 -1.38 18.46
C THR A 21 20.33 -0.64 18.18
N ARG A 22 21.34 -0.81 19.04
CA ARG A 22 22.69 -0.25 18.84
C ARG A 22 23.42 -0.87 17.66
N VAL A 23 23.40 -2.22 17.57
CA VAL A 23 24.09 -2.94 16.50
C VAL A 23 23.42 -2.70 15.14
N LEU A 24 22.09 -2.65 15.11
CA LEU A 24 21.33 -2.49 13.88
C LEU A 24 21.01 -1.03 13.53
N TYR A 25 21.40 -0.06 14.36
CA TYR A 25 21.05 1.36 14.20
C TYR A 25 19.56 1.56 13.89
N CYS A 26 18.71 0.93 14.71
CA CYS A 26 17.27 0.92 14.54
C CYS A 26 16.56 1.24 15.86
N PHE A 27 15.28 1.59 15.79
CA PHE A 27 14.40 1.61 16.95
C PHE A 27 13.35 0.50 16.85
N VAL A 28 12.76 0.14 17.98
CA VAL A 28 11.72 -0.89 18.08
C VAL A 28 10.43 -0.28 18.61
N SER A 29 9.35 -0.44 17.86
CA SER A 29 8.00 -0.04 18.28
C SER A 29 7.19 -1.26 18.67
N PHE A 30 6.72 -1.29 19.91
CA PHE A 30 5.91 -2.40 20.45
C PHE A 30 4.42 -2.09 20.34
N TYR A 31 3.67 -3.07 19.85
CA TYR A 31 2.22 -3.09 19.79
C TYR A 31 1.70 -4.35 20.48
N SER A 32 0.39 -4.37 20.78
CA SER A 32 -0.24 -5.48 21.51
C SER A 32 -0.05 -6.86 20.87
N ARG A 33 0.19 -6.93 19.54
CA ARG A 33 0.28 -8.20 18.79
C ARG A 33 1.54 -8.38 17.95
N PHE A 34 2.40 -7.37 17.87
CA PHE A 34 3.60 -7.38 17.03
C PHE A 34 4.58 -6.28 17.46
N CYS A 35 5.83 -6.37 17.03
CA CYS A 35 6.76 -5.24 17.10
C CYS A 35 7.47 -5.01 15.76
N LEU A 36 7.85 -3.76 15.53
CA LEU A 36 8.49 -3.30 14.30
C LEU A 36 9.91 -2.86 14.59
N PHE A 37 10.86 -3.29 13.76
CA PHE A 37 12.24 -2.83 13.79
C PHE A 37 12.46 -1.87 12.63
N GLN A 38 12.68 -0.59 12.90
CA GLN A 38 12.80 0.43 11.86
C GLN A 38 14.16 1.11 11.93
N ASP A 39 14.87 1.14 10.80
CA ASP A 39 16.16 1.78 10.65
C ASP A 39 16.04 3.28 10.95
N PHE A 40 16.90 3.79 11.83
CA PHE A 40 16.80 5.17 12.30
C PHE A 40 17.15 6.18 11.22
N SER A 41 18.13 5.87 10.36
CA SER A 41 18.59 6.79 9.31
C SER A 41 17.63 6.87 8.13
N THR A 42 17.11 5.72 7.70
CA THR A 42 16.36 5.60 6.44
C THR A 42 14.86 5.51 6.63
N GLY A 43 14.38 5.26 7.85
CA GLY A 43 12.98 4.94 8.12
C GLY A 43 12.55 3.60 7.50
N LYS A 44 13.47 2.78 7.01
CA LYS A 44 13.14 1.49 6.38
C LYS A 44 12.84 0.43 7.44
N LEU A 45 11.78 -0.35 7.22
CA LEU A 45 11.48 -1.51 8.05
C LEU A 45 12.54 -2.62 7.86
N LYS A 46 13.20 -3.02 8.95
CA LYS A 46 14.21 -4.08 8.99
C LYS A 46 13.62 -5.43 9.37
N GLY A 47 12.51 -5.45 10.08
CA GLY A 47 11.85 -6.69 10.50
C GLY A 47 10.52 -6.45 11.21
N ILE A 48 9.72 -7.51 11.26
CA ILE A 48 8.47 -7.59 12.01
C ILE A 48 8.58 -8.83 12.91
N SER A 49 8.23 -8.68 14.18
CA SER A 49 7.99 -9.79 15.08
C SER A 49 6.50 -9.95 15.34
N LYS A 50 6.06 -11.17 15.63
CA LYS A 50 4.71 -11.43 16.13
C LYS A 50 4.77 -11.75 17.60
N GLU A 51 3.79 -11.25 18.34
CA GLU A 51 3.57 -11.67 19.71
C GLU A 51 2.96 -13.09 19.71
N HIS A 52 3.49 -13.95 20.58
CA HIS A 52 2.96 -15.26 20.88
C HIS A 52 3.38 -15.61 22.31
N ASP A 53 2.39 -15.80 23.18
CA ASP A 53 2.52 -16.12 24.61
C ASP A 53 3.41 -15.13 25.39
N GLY A 54 3.23 -13.83 25.15
CA GLY A 54 3.99 -12.77 25.82
C GLY A 54 5.41 -12.57 25.30
N LEU A 55 5.81 -13.32 24.27
CA LEU A 55 7.12 -13.20 23.62
C LEU A 55 6.97 -12.73 22.17
N TYR A 56 7.94 -11.94 21.71
CA TYR A 56 7.98 -11.43 20.34
C TYR A 56 8.96 -12.24 19.50
N TRP A 57 8.44 -12.95 18.51
CA TRP A 57 9.20 -13.86 17.66
C TRP A 57 9.43 -13.21 16.30
N MET A 58 10.69 -13.12 15.88
CA MET A 58 10.98 -12.78 14.49
C MET A 58 10.52 -13.94 13.62
N VAL A 59 9.60 -13.69 12.70
CA VAL A 59 9.21 -14.69 11.71
C VAL A 59 10.39 -14.82 10.74
N PRO A 60 11.10 -15.98 10.70
CA PRO A 60 12.13 -16.19 9.71
C PRO A 60 11.47 -16.02 8.35
N GLN A 61 12.05 -15.21 7.47
CA GLN A 61 11.66 -15.26 6.07
C GLN A 61 12.07 -16.64 5.56
N SER A 62 11.14 -17.61 5.62
CA SER A 62 11.35 -18.91 5.03
C SER A 62 11.79 -18.65 3.60
N SER A 63 12.97 -19.14 3.28
CA SER A 63 13.54 -19.16 1.95
C SER A 63 12.56 -19.82 0.99
N GLN A 64 11.67 -19.00 0.42
CA GLN A 64 11.01 -19.35 -0.82
C GLN A 64 12.14 -19.60 -1.81
N LYS A 65 12.32 -20.86 -2.21
CA LYS A 65 13.20 -21.25 -3.30
C LYS A 65 12.68 -20.61 -4.59
N THR A 66 12.98 -19.34 -4.80
CA THR A 66 12.86 -18.70 -6.10
C THR A 66 13.99 -19.25 -6.96
N LYS A 67 13.61 -20.02 -7.99
CA LYS A 67 14.49 -20.35 -9.10
C LYS A 67 15.09 -19.02 -9.59
N ARG A 68 16.42 -18.90 -9.46
CA ARG A 68 17.19 -17.76 -9.94
C ARG A 68 17.07 -17.71 -11.46
N THR A 69 16.26 -16.79 -11.97
CA THR A 69 16.49 -16.19 -13.29
C THR A 69 16.96 -14.76 -13.06
N LYS A 70 18.11 -14.45 -13.66
CA LYS A 70 18.86 -13.20 -13.52
C LYS A 70 17.99 -12.00 -13.91
N GLY A 71 18.08 -10.92 -13.15
CA GLY A 71 17.54 -9.62 -13.54
C GLY A 71 17.26 -8.72 -12.35
N MET A 72 18.07 -7.68 -12.23
CA MET A 72 17.93 -6.52 -11.34
C MET A 72 16.52 -5.93 -11.41
N ASP A 73 15.90 -5.60 -10.26
CA ASP A 73 15.46 -4.23 -9.95
C ASP A 73 14.75 -4.14 -8.59
N THR A 74 15.10 -3.08 -7.87
CA THR A 74 14.61 -2.72 -6.55
C THR A 74 13.12 -2.41 -6.55
N LYS A 75 12.27 -3.29 -6.00
CA LYS A 75 10.96 -2.91 -5.44
C LYS A 75 10.74 -3.60 -4.10
N GLY A 76 10.28 -2.82 -3.13
CA GLY A 76 10.15 -3.21 -1.72
C GLY A 76 9.26 -4.43 -1.51
N PHE A 77 9.53 -5.10 -0.39
CA PHE A 77 8.78 -6.24 0.13
C PHE A 77 7.38 -5.80 0.57
N THR A 78 6.49 -5.53 -0.36
CA THR A 78 5.07 -5.88 -0.19
C THR A 78 4.93 -7.31 -0.69
N ILE A 79 4.11 -8.12 -0.01
CA ILE A 79 3.56 -9.31 -0.66
C ILE A 79 2.74 -8.75 -1.81
N HIS A 80 3.38 -8.58 -2.96
CA HIS A 80 2.77 -8.11 -4.19
C HIS A 80 1.90 -9.27 -4.67
N ASP A 81 0.72 -9.39 -4.10
CA ASP A 81 -0.36 -9.98 -4.85
C ASP A 81 -0.63 -8.98 -5.96
N ASP A 82 -0.06 -9.23 -7.14
CA ASP A 82 -0.16 -8.36 -8.32
C ASP A 82 -1.61 -7.94 -8.54
N LYS A 83 -2.58 -8.81 -8.21
CA LYS A 83 -4.00 -8.47 -8.22
C LYS A 83 -4.39 -7.39 -7.22
N ARG A 84 -3.96 -7.50 -5.97
CA ARG A 84 -4.23 -6.47 -4.94
C ARG A 84 -3.56 -5.15 -5.27
N ASP A 85 -2.34 -5.16 -5.76
CA ASP A 85 -1.64 -3.90 -6.07
C ASP A 85 -2.22 -3.21 -7.30
N ILE A 86 -2.56 -3.96 -8.35
CA ILE A 86 -3.27 -3.40 -9.51
C ILE A 86 -4.66 -2.89 -9.08
N MET A 87 -5.40 -3.63 -8.25
CA MET A 87 -6.70 -3.17 -7.74
C MET A 87 -6.59 -1.94 -6.84
N LEU A 88 -5.54 -1.84 -6.02
CA LEU A 88 -5.29 -0.67 -5.19
C LEU A 88 -5.03 0.57 -6.05
N TRP A 89 -4.20 0.44 -7.08
CA TRP A 89 -3.92 1.54 -8.01
C TRP A 89 -5.12 1.89 -8.88
N LEU A 90 -5.92 0.92 -9.31
CA LEU A 90 -7.20 1.18 -9.98
C LEU A 90 -8.13 2.02 -9.11
N ARG A 91 -8.24 1.73 -7.81
CA ARG A 91 -9.04 2.54 -6.88
C ARG A 91 -8.47 3.94 -6.70
N ARG A 92 -7.16 4.07 -6.50
CA ARG A 92 -6.47 5.36 -6.32
C ARG A 92 -6.59 6.28 -7.53
N LEU A 93 -6.58 5.70 -8.73
CA LEU A 93 -6.69 6.43 -10.00
C LEU A 93 -8.14 6.50 -10.50
N ALA A 94 -9.13 6.25 -9.65
CA ALA A 94 -10.56 6.30 -10.01
C ALA A 94 -10.90 5.51 -11.29
N TYR A 95 -10.37 4.29 -11.40
CA TYR A 95 -10.60 3.38 -12.53
C TYR A 95 -10.19 3.96 -13.89
N SER A 96 -9.09 4.74 -13.89
CA SER A 96 -8.43 5.28 -15.08
C SER A 96 -8.07 4.24 -16.15
N SER A 97 -7.52 4.71 -17.27
CA SER A 97 -7.06 3.84 -18.35
C SER A 97 -6.01 2.83 -17.85
N ILE A 98 -6.01 1.63 -18.43
CA ILE A 98 -5.04 0.57 -18.09
C ILE A 98 -3.60 1.04 -18.35
N LYS A 99 -3.40 1.91 -19.34
CA LYS A 99 -2.11 2.51 -19.65
C LYS A 99 -1.58 3.35 -18.48
N SER A 100 -2.44 4.18 -17.88
CA SER A 100 -2.10 4.98 -16.70
C SER A 100 -1.75 4.12 -15.50
N VAL A 101 -2.46 3.00 -15.30
CA VAL A 101 -2.18 2.05 -14.21
C VAL A 101 -0.82 1.38 -14.43
N LYS A 102 -0.55 0.89 -15.65
CA LYS A 102 0.73 0.26 -16.03
C LYS A 102 1.93 1.15 -15.70
N ASP A 103 1.85 2.42 -16.05
CA ASP A 103 2.94 3.38 -15.85
C ASP A 103 3.23 3.62 -14.35
N VAL A 104 2.21 3.49 -13.49
CA VAL A 104 2.33 3.73 -12.03
C VAL A 104 2.67 2.45 -11.25
N CYS A 105 2.05 1.32 -11.57
CA CYS A 105 2.26 0.07 -10.84
C CYS A 105 3.44 -0.76 -11.38
N GLY A 106 3.88 -0.51 -12.62
CA GLY A 106 4.97 -1.24 -13.25
C GLY A 106 4.63 -2.68 -13.65
N HIS A 107 3.34 -3.04 -13.66
CA HIS A 107 2.86 -4.35 -14.10
C HIS A 107 2.63 -4.41 -15.60
N THR A 108 2.56 -5.62 -16.16
CA THR A 108 2.25 -5.81 -17.58
C THR A 108 0.81 -5.40 -17.87
N ILE A 109 0.57 -4.97 -19.11
CA ILE A 109 -0.77 -4.60 -19.58
C ILE A 109 -1.73 -5.78 -19.47
N ASP A 110 -1.27 -7.00 -19.76
CA ASP A 110 -2.10 -8.21 -19.75
C ASP A 110 -2.53 -8.60 -18.33
N ALA A 111 -1.65 -8.46 -17.33
CA ALA A 111 -2.00 -8.63 -15.92
C ALA A 111 -3.06 -7.61 -15.50
N CYS A 112 -2.92 -6.36 -15.92
CA CYS A 112 -3.89 -5.30 -15.62
C CYS A 112 -5.24 -5.55 -16.31
N LYS A 113 -5.25 -5.97 -17.58
CA LYS A 113 -6.46 -6.31 -18.34
C LYS A 113 -7.24 -7.44 -17.68
N SER A 114 -6.57 -8.54 -17.35
CA SER A 114 -7.22 -9.68 -16.69
C SER A 114 -7.97 -9.27 -15.41
N ILE A 115 -7.47 -8.30 -14.67
CA ILE A 115 -8.12 -7.80 -13.45
C ILE A 115 -9.30 -6.89 -13.77
N VAL A 116 -9.14 -5.98 -14.73
CA VAL A 116 -10.21 -5.06 -15.16
C VAL A 116 -11.38 -5.84 -15.79
N ASP A 117 -11.09 -6.89 -16.55
CA ASP A 117 -12.11 -7.73 -17.20
C ASP A 117 -12.90 -8.57 -16.20
N ASN A 118 -12.29 -8.92 -15.05
CA ASN A 118 -12.94 -9.65 -13.95
C ASN A 118 -13.47 -8.72 -12.83
N CYS A 119 -13.50 -7.41 -13.06
CA CYS A 119 -13.86 -6.40 -12.06
C CYS A 119 -15.25 -5.85 -12.34
N GLU A 120 -16.20 -6.09 -11.43
CA GLU A 120 -17.59 -5.61 -11.55
C GLU A 120 -17.73 -4.08 -11.44
N ILE A 121 -16.84 -3.44 -10.67
CA ILE A 121 -16.90 -1.98 -10.41
C ILE A 121 -16.30 -1.18 -11.58
N CYS A 122 -15.33 -1.75 -12.28
CA CYS A 122 -14.59 -1.09 -13.35
C CYS A 122 -15.47 -0.60 -14.51
N PRO A 123 -16.46 -1.36 -15.03
CA PRO A 123 -17.39 -0.84 -16.03
C PRO A 123 -18.34 0.23 -15.46
N LEU A 124 -18.77 0.11 -14.20
CA LEU A 124 -19.64 1.09 -13.54
C LEU A 124 -18.93 2.43 -13.36
N ALA A 125 -17.67 2.41 -12.94
CA ALA A 125 -16.85 3.61 -12.76
C ALA A 125 -16.49 4.29 -14.09
N LYS A 126 -16.44 3.53 -15.19
CA LYS A 126 -16.21 4.04 -16.55
C LYS A 126 -17.48 4.40 -17.29
N HIS A 127 -18.65 4.22 -16.68
CA HIS A 127 -19.90 4.61 -17.29
C HIS A 127 -19.94 6.14 -17.40
N THR A 128 -19.76 6.64 -18.62
CA THR A 128 -19.97 8.05 -18.94
C THR A 128 -21.45 8.37 -18.78
N ARG A 129 -21.78 9.37 -17.95
CA ARG A 129 -23.15 9.86 -17.84
C ARG A 129 -23.76 9.99 -19.24
N LEU A 130 -24.98 9.46 -19.42
CA LEU A 130 -25.72 9.65 -20.65
C LEU A 130 -25.75 11.15 -21.01
N PRO A 131 -25.77 11.49 -22.31
CA PRO A 131 -25.89 12.87 -22.74
C PRO A 131 -27.00 13.57 -21.94
N PHE A 132 -26.71 14.77 -21.46
CA PHE A 132 -27.76 15.59 -20.88
C PHE A 132 -28.88 15.75 -21.90
N THR A 133 -30.12 15.57 -21.47
CA THR A 133 -31.26 15.97 -22.28
C THR A 133 -31.13 17.46 -22.61
N ASN A 134 -31.44 17.84 -23.84
CA ASN A 134 -31.47 19.24 -24.21
C ASN A 134 -32.41 19.99 -23.26
N SER A 135 -31.94 21.14 -22.76
CA SER A 135 -32.73 21.99 -21.90
C SER A 135 -33.55 22.95 -22.74
N ASP A 136 -34.88 22.95 -22.56
CA ASP A 136 -35.78 23.90 -23.20
C ASP A 136 -36.02 25.16 -22.35
N THR A 137 -35.27 25.34 -21.26
CA THR A 137 -35.40 26.53 -20.41
C THR A 137 -34.93 27.77 -21.17
N ARG A 138 -35.87 28.63 -21.55
CA ARG A 138 -35.63 29.93 -22.19
C ARG A 138 -36.40 31.00 -21.45
N SER A 139 -35.90 32.23 -21.49
CA SER A 139 -36.56 33.38 -20.87
C SER A 139 -37.31 34.18 -21.91
N ASP A 140 -38.60 34.46 -21.67
CA ASP A 140 -39.43 35.27 -22.56
C ASP A 140 -39.35 36.77 -22.27
N ARG A 141 -38.70 37.14 -21.15
CA ARG A 141 -38.55 38.54 -20.71
C ARG A 141 -37.11 38.84 -20.34
N ALA A 142 -36.69 40.09 -20.53
CA ALA A 142 -35.37 40.55 -20.08
C ALA A 142 -35.24 40.34 -18.56
N PHE A 143 -34.08 39.82 -18.12
CA PHE A 143 -33.73 39.61 -16.71
C PHE A 143 -34.58 38.57 -15.95
N ALA A 144 -35.35 37.70 -16.62
CA ALA A 144 -36.15 36.69 -15.91
C ALA A 144 -35.37 35.41 -15.56
N LEU A 145 -34.20 35.18 -16.18
CA LEU A 145 -33.33 34.04 -15.90
C LEU A 145 -31.86 34.49 -15.85
N PHE A 146 -31.20 34.22 -14.73
CA PHE A 146 -29.77 34.47 -14.55
C PHE A 146 -29.03 33.14 -14.39
N HIS A 147 -27.95 32.97 -15.16
CA HIS A 147 -27.02 31.87 -14.99
C HIS A 147 -25.76 32.42 -14.32
N LEU A 148 -25.45 31.95 -13.12
CA LEU A 148 -24.27 32.34 -12.35
C LEU A 148 -23.45 31.09 -12.10
N ASP A 149 -22.15 31.18 -12.35
CA ASP A 149 -21.19 30.11 -12.10
C ASP A 149 -20.04 30.67 -11.26
N VAL A 150 -19.47 29.83 -10.41
CA VAL A 150 -18.33 30.20 -9.55
C VAL A 150 -17.08 29.59 -10.16
N TRP A 151 -16.28 30.43 -10.81
CA TRP A 151 -14.97 30.00 -11.29
C TRP A 151 -13.94 30.02 -10.15
N GLY A 152 -13.11 28.98 -10.11
CA GLY A 152 -11.96 28.93 -9.20
C GLY A 152 -10.87 29.95 -9.60
N PRO A 153 -9.96 30.30 -8.67
CA PRO A 153 -8.90 31.27 -8.93
C PRO A 153 -8.04 30.87 -10.12
N TYR A 154 -7.85 31.79 -11.07
CA TYR A 154 -6.99 31.61 -12.24
C TYR A 154 -5.54 31.90 -11.82
N ASN A 155 -4.83 30.86 -11.39
CA ASN A 155 -3.38 30.78 -11.08
C ASN A 155 -2.72 32.00 -10.38
N THR A 156 -2.19 31.78 -9.18
CA THR A 156 -1.11 32.58 -8.55
C THR A 156 0.15 31.76 -8.42
#